data_AF-A0A1Y4RBM5-F1
#
_entry.id   AF-A0A1Y4RBM5-F1
#
_cell.length_a   1.000
_cell.length_b   1.000
_cell.length_c   1.000
_cell.angle_alpha   90.00
_cell.angle_beta   90.00
_cell.angle_gamma   90.00
#
_symmetry.space_group_name_H-M   'P 1'
#
loop_
_entity.id
_entity.type
_entity.pdbx_description
1 polymer ?
#
loop_
_entity_poly.entity_id
_entity_poly.type
_entity_poly.pdbx_seq_one_letter_code
_entity_poly.pdbx_strand_id
1 'polypeptide(L)'
;MKKYNKFAKYKKILLVDCENVGFSLEIIPEDTYAFMFVSQSNKLYHFVPKNMEIVDISEYKKGLVKKANYMDFYIMYFLMKKIKKWKNKDIVIISKDKDFEGVRNILLQENLVIKCFKGTLNQYLYGNVQVMKEIEYQKNHKVSKEKEIAGIKVPIWCVNKMTNATKNELSHWANMKDLKIHLSNGQRKIFIYTHTDIPISQLHIDIVYDIYTRLYEVRNCGHFSYQTSSLEDAKDVYKNHVETLTDMSKKYISYDIFKKAKPILPYIEISSSTGKPLYDSMCEFMNEDEAYEKYFRFIEDLSI
;
A
#
# COMPACT_ATOMS: atom_id res chain seq x y z
N MET A 1 -7.04 -44.24 -7.58
CA MET A 1 -7.69 -43.14 -6.82
C MET A 1 -6.96 -41.83 -7.16
N LYS A 2 -7.51 -40.99 -8.06
CA LYS A 2 -6.90 -39.71 -8.44
C LYS A 2 -6.87 -38.82 -7.18
N LYS A 3 -5.71 -38.65 -6.55
CA LYS A 3 -5.52 -37.64 -5.50
C LYS A 3 -5.91 -36.30 -6.12
N TYR A 4 -7.07 -35.76 -5.76
CA TYR A 4 -7.49 -34.42 -6.16
C TYR A 4 -6.35 -33.48 -5.80
N ASN A 5 -5.67 -32.96 -6.82
CA ASN A 5 -4.59 -32.03 -6.61
C ASN A 5 -5.26 -30.76 -6.07
N LYS A 6 -5.15 -30.50 -4.75
CA LYS A 6 -5.75 -29.36 -4.01
C LYS A 6 -5.60 -28.04 -4.77
N PHE A 7 -4.52 -27.93 -5.54
CA PHE A 7 -4.15 -26.73 -6.28
C PHE A 7 -4.53 -26.74 -7.77
N ALA A 8 -5.24 -27.76 -8.26
CA ALA A 8 -5.59 -27.87 -9.68
C ALA A 8 -6.38 -26.67 -10.20
N LYS A 9 -7.31 -26.14 -9.39
CA LYS A 9 -8.19 -25.03 -9.76
C LYS A 9 -7.48 -23.67 -9.86
N TYR A 10 -6.32 -23.50 -9.22
CA TYR A 10 -5.61 -22.22 -9.23
C TYR A 10 -4.69 -22.13 -10.45
N LYS A 11 -4.79 -21.06 -11.23
CA LYS A 11 -3.89 -20.78 -12.36
C LYS A 11 -2.57 -20.17 -11.90
N LYS A 12 -2.59 -19.44 -10.77
CA LYS A 12 -1.45 -18.69 -10.24
C LYS A 12 -1.10 -19.12 -8.81
N ILE A 13 0.21 -19.18 -8.51
CA ILE A 13 0.74 -19.48 -7.18
C ILE A 13 1.67 -18.35 -6.76
N LEU A 14 1.43 -17.77 -5.57
CA LEU A 14 2.26 -16.75 -4.97
C LEU A 14 3.07 -17.34 -3.82
N LEU A 15 4.37 -17.05 -3.79
CA LEU A 15 5.27 -17.38 -2.68
C LEU A 15 5.70 -16.05 -2.07
N VAL A 16 5.21 -15.75 -0.87
CA VAL A 16 5.34 -14.43 -0.25
C VAL A 16 6.33 -14.50 0.91
N ASP A 17 7.45 -13.82 0.74
CA ASP A 17 8.46 -13.64 1.76
C ASP A 17 8.02 -12.54 2.74
N CYS A 18 7.30 -12.94 3.79
CA CYS A 18 6.70 -11.96 4.70
C CYS A 18 7.73 -11.28 5.61
N GLU A 19 8.96 -11.83 5.72
CA GLU A 19 10.05 -11.21 6.47
C GLU A 19 10.55 -9.97 5.72
N ASN A 20 10.65 -10.06 4.40
CA ASN A 20 11.13 -8.97 3.56
C ASN A 20 10.02 -7.97 3.14
N VAL A 21 8.82 -8.45 2.86
CA VAL A 21 7.73 -7.62 2.30
C VAL A 21 6.64 -7.25 3.29
N GLY A 22 6.70 -7.77 4.51
CA GLY A 22 5.68 -7.63 5.53
C GLY A 22 4.54 -8.65 5.38
N PHE A 23 3.86 -8.94 6.49
CA PHE A 23 2.70 -9.84 6.51
C PHE A 23 1.40 -9.05 6.41
N SER A 24 0.52 -9.41 5.47
CA SER A 24 -0.84 -8.88 5.37
C SER A 24 -1.84 -9.94 4.90
N LEU A 25 -3.08 -9.84 5.39
CA LEU A 25 -4.18 -10.74 5.04
C LEU A 25 -5.01 -10.12 3.91
N GLU A 26 -4.50 -10.21 2.69
CA GLU A 26 -5.18 -9.69 1.50
C GLU A 26 -6.29 -10.65 1.00
N ILE A 27 -7.30 -10.09 0.32
CA ILE A 27 -8.28 -10.86 -0.45
C ILE A 27 -7.60 -11.44 -1.70
N ILE A 28 -7.27 -12.74 -1.65
CA ILE A 28 -6.64 -13.42 -2.78
C ILE A 28 -7.68 -13.73 -3.88
N PRO A 29 -7.42 -13.38 -5.15
CA PRO A 29 -8.28 -13.75 -6.28
C PRO A 29 -8.59 -15.25 -6.32
N GLU A 30 -9.78 -15.63 -6.81
CA GLU A 30 -10.25 -17.02 -6.74
C GLU A 30 -9.38 -18.03 -7.51
N ASP A 31 -8.70 -17.56 -8.55
CA ASP A 31 -7.81 -18.35 -9.40
C ASP A 31 -6.34 -18.36 -8.91
N THR A 32 -6.08 -17.70 -7.79
CA THR A 32 -4.74 -17.51 -7.23
C THR A 32 -4.65 -18.18 -5.85
N TYR A 33 -3.50 -18.77 -5.52
CA TYR A 33 -3.22 -19.28 -4.18
C TYR A 33 -1.93 -18.69 -3.63
N ALA A 34 -1.96 -18.18 -2.40
CA ALA A 34 -0.81 -17.55 -1.77
C ALA A 34 -0.25 -18.38 -0.61
N PHE A 35 1.06 -18.62 -0.63
CA PHE A 35 1.81 -19.17 0.50
C PHE A 35 2.56 -18.03 1.19
N MET A 36 2.21 -17.78 2.45
CA MET A 36 2.77 -16.71 3.28
C MET A 36 3.83 -17.31 4.19
N PHE A 37 5.11 -17.09 3.88
CA PHE A 37 6.22 -17.65 4.65
C PHE A 37 6.58 -16.73 5.80
N VAL A 38 6.60 -17.27 7.02
CA VAL A 38 6.80 -16.51 8.25
C VAL A 38 7.79 -17.21 9.17
N SER A 39 8.67 -16.45 9.84
CA SER A 39 9.71 -16.98 10.72
C SER A 39 9.49 -16.64 12.21
N GLN A 40 8.36 -16.00 12.54
CA GLN A 40 7.96 -15.61 13.90
C GLN A 40 6.45 -15.83 14.06
N SER A 41 5.99 -16.27 15.23
CA SER A 41 4.56 -16.47 15.50
C SER A 41 3.78 -15.14 15.51
N ASN A 42 2.59 -15.11 14.88
CA ASN A 42 1.69 -13.95 14.92
C ASN A 42 0.24 -14.39 15.22
N LYS A 43 -0.46 -13.66 16.07
CA LYS A 43 -1.86 -13.93 16.47
C LYS A 43 -2.85 -13.87 15.30
N LEU A 44 -2.48 -13.22 14.19
CA LEU A 44 -3.32 -13.08 12.99
C LEU A 44 -3.46 -14.38 12.17
N TYR A 45 -2.73 -15.44 12.51
CA TYR A 45 -2.73 -16.70 11.74
C TYR A 45 -4.04 -17.48 11.78
N HIS A 46 -4.99 -17.09 12.65
CA HIS A 46 -6.29 -17.74 12.77
C HIS A 46 -7.34 -17.24 11.75
N PHE A 47 -7.04 -16.17 11.02
CA PHE A 47 -7.98 -15.52 10.09
C PHE A 47 -7.61 -15.69 8.61
N VAL A 48 -6.89 -16.76 8.27
CA VAL A 48 -6.34 -16.97 6.93
C VAL A 48 -7.45 -17.26 5.90
N PRO A 49 -7.51 -16.51 4.79
CA PRO A 49 -8.45 -16.77 3.70
C PRO A 49 -8.29 -18.18 3.10
N LYS A 50 -9.36 -18.74 2.54
CA LYS A 50 -9.39 -20.10 1.97
C LYS A 50 -8.34 -20.37 0.88
N ASN A 51 -7.92 -19.33 0.16
CA ASN A 51 -6.94 -19.39 -0.93
C ASN A 51 -5.54 -18.91 -0.48
N MET A 52 -5.29 -18.93 0.83
CA MET A 52 -4.03 -18.55 1.45
C MET A 52 -3.61 -19.63 2.44
N GLU A 53 -2.30 -19.85 2.57
CA GLU A 53 -1.72 -20.77 3.53
C GLU A 53 -0.52 -20.12 4.20
N ILE A 54 -0.50 -20.14 5.53
CA ILE A 54 0.66 -19.68 6.29
C ILE A 54 1.62 -20.85 6.44
N VAL A 55 2.84 -20.63 5.98
CA VAL A 55 3.94 -21.57 6.10
C VAL A 55 4.85 -21.04 7.20
N ASP A 56 4.58 -21.48 8.42
CA ASP A 56 5.43 -21.15 9.57
C ASP A 56 6.70 -21.99 9.53
N ILE A 57 7.83 -21.30 9.37
CA ILE A 57 9.16 -21.92 9.29
C ILE A 57 9.98 -21.73 10.58
N SER A 58 9.38 -21.14 11.63
CA SER A 58 10.06 -20.84 12.88
C SER A 58 10.66 -22.08 13.56
N GLU A 59 9.98 -23.22 13.49
CA GLU A 59 10.46 -24.50 14.05
C GLU A 59 11.74 -24.98 13.35
N TYR A 60 11.84 -24.80 12.04
CA TYR A 60 13.03 -25.22 11.29
C TYR A 60 14.22 -24.27 11.48
N LYS A 61 14.00 -23.09 12.08
CA LYS A 61 15.05 -22.14 12.47
C LYS A 61 15.73 -22.53 13.79
N LYS A 62 15.12 -23.43 14.58
CA LYS A 62 15.68 -23.90 15.86
C LYS A 62 16.90 -24.79 15.60
N GLY A 63 18.00 -24.52 16.28
CA GLY A 63 19.24 -25.31 16.19
C GLY A 63 20.17 -24.97 15.01
N LEU A 64 19.83 -24.00 14.16
CA LEU A 64 20.72 -23.56 13.09
C LEU A 64 21.84 -22.64 13.61
N VAL A 65 23.08 -22.95 13.23
CA VAL A 65 24.30 -22.17 13.56
C VAL A 65 24.33 -20.84 12.80
N LYS A 66 23.80 -20.79 11.58
CA LYS A 66 23.61 -19.57 10.77
C LYS A 66 22.15 -19.44 10.38
N LYS A 67 21.55 -18.28 10.71
CA LYS A 67 20.15 -17.97 10.47
C LYS A 67 19.92 -16.99 9.32
N ALA A 68 21.00 -16.40 8.78
CA ALA A 68 20.93 -15.52 7.62
C ALA A 68 20.42 -16.31 6.40
N ASN A 69 19.59 -15.67 5.59
CA ASN A 69 19.02 -16.17 4.33
C ASN A 69 18.20 -17.46 4.47
N TYR A 70 17.85 -17.84 5.71
CA TYR A 70 17.13 -19.07 5.99
C TYR A 70 15.74 -19.10 5.33
N MET A 71 15.06 -17.96 5.33
CA MET A 71 13.79 -17.77 4.63
C MET A 71 13.93 -18.10 3.14
N ASP A 72 14.96 -17.55 2.50
CA ASP A 72 15.21 -17.69 1.07
C ASP A 72 15.48 -19.15 0.71
N PHE A 73 16.35 -19.81 1.48
CA PHE A 73 16.60 -21.24 1.31
C PHE A 73 15.34 -22.09 1.47
N TYR A 74 14.48 -21.76 2.43
CA TYR A 74 13.25 -22.52 2.64
C TYR A 74 12.24 -22.30 1.52
N ILE A 75 12.05 -21.05 1.06
CA ILE A 75 11.17 -20.73 -0.07
C ILE A 75 11.66 -21.47 -1.33
N MET A 76 12.97 -21.48 -1.58
CA MET A 76 13.58 -22.23 -2.68
C MET A 76 13.33 -23.75 -2.55
N TYR A 77 13.62 -24.33 -1.39
CA TYR A 77 13.36 -25.75 -1.11
C TYR A 77 11.89 -26.11 -1.34
N PHE A 78 10.98 -25.26 -0.85
CA PHE A 78 9.54 -25.44 -1.00
C PHE A 78 9.11 -25.40 -2.47
N LEU A 79 9.61 -24.41 -3.22
CA LEU A 79 9.36 -24.28 -4.65
C LEU A 79 9.84 -25.54 -5.39
N MET A 80 11.08 -25.97 -5.17
CA MET A 80 11.66 -27.15 -5.84
C MET A 80 10.87 -28.44 -5.59
N LYS A 81 10.37 -28.63 -4.36
CA LYS A 81 9.53 -29.78 -4.01
C LYS A 81 8.20 -29.83 -4.78
N LYS A 82 7.72 -28.67 -5.27
CA LYS A 82 6.40 -28.51 -5.88
C LYS A 82 6.44 -28.19 -7.37
N ILE A 83 7.58 -27.72 -7.89
CA ILE A 83 7.67 -27.12 -9.23
C ILE A 83 7.20 -28.05 -10.34
N LYS A 84 7.54 -29.35 -10.29
CA LYS A 84 7.06 -30.35 -11.26
C LYS A 84 5.53 -30.46 -11.30
N LYS A 85 4.86 -30.29 -10.15
CA LYS A 85 3.39 -30.31 -10.04
C LYS A 85 2.74 -29.00 -10.47
N TRP A 86 3.51 -27.91 -10.48
CA TRP A 86 3.07 -26.55 -10.79
C TRP A 86 3.61 -26.04 -12.13
N LYS A 87 4.22 -26.89 -12.95
CA LYS A 87 4.85 -26.52 -14.23
C LYS A 87 3.97 -25.74 -15.20
N ASN A 88 2.64 -25.89 -15.11
CA ASN A 88 1.66 -25.20 -15.97
C ASN A 88 0.97 -24.02 -15.24
N LYS A 89 1.55 -23.52 -14.15
CA LYS A 89 1.00 -22.41 -13.35
C LYS A 89 1.89 -21.19 -13.47
N ASP A 90 1.29 -20.01 -13.33
CA ASP A 90 2.04 -18.76 -13.16
C ASP A 90 2.55 -18.70 -11.72
N ILE A 91 3.85 -18.92 -11.51
CA ILE A 91 4.47 -18.92 -10.18
C ILE A 91 5.19 -17.59 -9.99
N VAL A 92 4.85 -16.87 -8.92
CA VAL A 92 5.46 -15.58 -8.59
C VAL A 92 6.01 -15.60 -7.18
N ILE A 93 7.28 -15.24 -7.04
CA ILE A 93 7.92 -14.95 -5.75
C ILE A 93 7.75 -13.45 -5.48
N ILE A 94 7.19 -13.11 -4.32
CA ILE A 94 6.99 -11.74 -3.86
C ILE A 94 8.02 -11.50 -2.75
N SER A 95 9.11 -10.83 -3.12
CA SER A 95 10.21 -10.44 -2.22
C SER A 95 10.93 -9.22 -2.81
N LYS A 96 11.47 -8.34 -1.96
CA LYS A 96 12.40 -7.27 -2.40
C LYS A 96 13.84 -7.78 -2.42
N ASP A 97 14.09 -9.01 -1.95
CA ASP A 97 15.42 -9.61 -2.02
C ASP A 97 15.82 -9.89 -3.49
N LYS A 98 17.03 -9.47 -3.84
CA LYS A 98 17.58 -9.61 -5.19
C LYS A 98 18.06 -11.04 -5.46
N ASP A 99 18.31 -11.85 -4.43
CA ASP A 99 18.86 -13.21 -4.58
C ASP A 99 17.88 -14.14 -5.30
N PHE A 100 16.56 -13.90 -5.20
CA PHE A 100 15.56 -14.65 -5.96
C PHE A 100 15.62 -14.42 -7.48
N GLU A 101 16.24 -13.33 -7.95
CA GLU A 101 16.48 -13.11 -9.36
C GLU A 101 17.50 -14.13 -9.91
N GLY A 102 18.51 -14.46 -9.10
CA GLY A 102 19.47 -15.53 -9.42
C GLY A 102 18.77 -16.89 -9.54
N VAL A 103 17.85 -17.19 -8.61
CA VAL A 103 17.02 -18.41 -8.66
C VAL A 103 16.18 -18.46 -9.92
N ARG A 104 15.52 -17.35 -10.30
CA ARG A 104 14.74 -17.27 -11.55
C ARG A 104 15.60 -17.61 -12.76
N ASN A 105 16.80 -17.05 -12.85
CA ASN A 105 17.68 -17.25 -14.00
C ASN A 105 18.16 -18.71 -14.11
N ILE A 106 18.46 -19.36 -12.99
CA ILE A 106 18.82 -20.79 -12.94
C ILE A 106 17.63 -21.65 -13.41
N LEU A 107 16.43 -21.39 -12.91
CA LEU A 107 15.24 -22.17 -13.29
C LEU A 107 14.83 -21.96 -14.74
N LEU A 108 15.08 -20.77 -15.29
CA LEU A 108 14.85 -20.49 -16.71
C LEU A 108 15.73 -21.35 -17.62
N GLN A 109 16.98 -21.63 -17.21
CA GLN A 109 17.87 -22.55 -17.94
C GLN A 109 17.31 -23.99 -17.99
N GLU A 110 16.55 -24.37 -16.96
CA GLU A 110 15.83 -25.65 -16.87
C GLU A 110 14.43 -25.61 -17.50
N ASN A 111 14.12 -24.56 -18.28
CA ASN A 111 12.82 -24.32 -18.92
C ASN A 111 11.64 -24.23 -17.92
N LEU A 112 11.92 -23.77 -16.69
CA LEU A 112 10.96 -23.55 -15.63
C LEU A 112 10.77 -22.04 -15.42
N VAL A 113 9.66 -21.52 -15.92
CA VAL A 113 9.36 -20.09 -15.85
C VAL A 113 8.72 -19.74 -14.51
N ILE A 114 9.43 -18.93 -13.72
CA ILE A 114 8.89 -18.23 -12.55
C ILE A 114 9.07 -16.72 -12.72
N LYS A 115 8.32 -15.93 -11.96
CA LYS A 115 8.47 -14.47 -11.90
C LYS A 115 8.89 -14.04 -10.50
N CYS A 116 9.56 -12.90 -10.42
CA CYS A 116 9.88 -12.24 -9.17
C CYS A 116 9.23 -10.85 -9.17
N PHE A 117 8.53 -10.49 -8.10
CA PHE A 117 7.93 -9.17 -7.92
C PHE A 117 8.54 -8.49 -6.71
N LYS A 118 9.12 -7.31 -6.94
CA LYS A 118 9.76 -6.47 -5.91
C LYS A 118 8.74 -5.49 -5.34
N GLY A 119 8.01 -5.91 -4.31
CA GLY A 119 7.00 -5.10 -3.65
C GLY A 119 6.19 -5.92 -2.65
N THR A 120 5.18 -5.31 -2.03
CA THR A 120 4.29 -6.02 -1.10
C THR A 120 3.27 -6.89 -1.84
N LEU A 121 2.67 -7.85 -1.14
CA LEU A 121 1.57 -8.67 -1.68
C LEU A 121 0.41 -7.79 -2.17
N ASN A 122 0.06 -6.75 -1.41
CA ASN A 122 -0.98 -5.80 -1.79
C ASN A 122 -0.67 -5.11 -3.13
N GLN A 123 0.55 -4.57 -3.28
CA GLN A 123 1.00 -3.93 -4.52
C GLN A 123 0.93 -4.90 -5.71
N TYR A 124 1.30 -6.17 -5.50
CA TYR A 124 1.23 -7.19 -6.55
C TYR A 124 -0.21 -7.50 -6.97
N LEU A 125 -1.09 -7.72 -5.99
CA LEU A 125 -2.47 -8.14 -6.24
C LEU A 125 -3.32 -7.03 -6.84
N TYR A 126 -3.03 -5.78 -6.47
CA TYR A 126 -3.94 -4.69 -6.72
C TYR A 126 -3.32 -3.40 -7.25
N GLY A 127 -2.05 -3.41 -7.65
CA GLY A 127 -1.39 -2.24 -8.25
C GLY A 127 -2.31 -1.49 -9.22
N ASN A 128 -2.52 -0.19 -8.97
CA ASN A 128 -3.50 0.75 -9.55
C ASN A 128 -4.98 0.30 -9.66
N VAL A 129 -5.31 -0.96 -9.42
CA VAL A 129 -6.64 -1.56 -9.64
C VAL A 129 -7.49 -1.62 -8.36
N GLN A 130 -6.90 -1.64 -7.15
CA GLN A 130 -7.68 -1.54 -5.90
C GLN A 130 -8.33 -0.18 -5.74
N VAL A 131 -7.57 0.88 -6.04
CA VAL A 131 -8.08 2.26 -6.03
C VAL A 131 -9.36 2.33 -6.86
N MET A 132 -9.33 1.83 -8.10
CA MET A 132 -10.48 1.88 -9.00
C MET A 132 -11.62 0.95 -8.57
N LYS A 133 -11.34 -0.28 -8.10
CA LYS A 133 -12.39 -1.26 -7.75
C LYS A 133 -13.08 -0.97 -6.42
N GLU A 134 -12.39 -0.41 -5.43
CA GLU A 134 -12.99 -0.04 -4.15
C GLU A 134 -13.82 1.24 -4.31
N ILE A 135 -13.38 2.15 -5.19
CA ILE A 135 -14.16 3.28 -5.69
C ILE A 135 -15.36 2.84 -6.55
N GLU A 136 -15.22 1.83 -7.42
CA GLU A 136 -16.30 1.26 -8.23
C GLU A 136 -17.30 0.44 -7.42
N TYR A 137 -16.85 -0.23 -6.35
CA TYR A 137 -17.74 -0.87 -5.38
C TYR A 137 -18.63 0.17 -4.69
N GLN A 138 -18.10 1.38 -4.43
CA GLN A 138 -18.89 2.52 -3.96
C GLN A 138 -19.75 3.17 -5.06
N LYS A 139 -19.43 2.93 -6.35
CA LYS A 139 -20.23 3.38 -7.51
C LYS A 139 -21.42 2.45 -7.79
N ASN A 140 -21.24 1.15 -7.60
CA ASN A 140 -22.25 0.12 -7.89
C ASN A 140 -23.18 -0.21 -6.71
N HIS A 141 -22.79 0.11 -5.47
CA HIS A 141 -23.75 0.26 -4.37
C HIS A 141 -24.22 1.71 -4.34
N LYS A 142 -25.34 1.97 -5.04
CA LYS A 142 -26.23 3.14 -4.87
C LYS A 142 -25.85 3.97 -3.63
N VAL A 143 -25.37 5.21 -3.84
CA VAL A 143 -25.38 6.33 -2.88
C VAL A 143 -25.26 5.84 -1.44
N SER A 144 -24.06 5.86 -0.84
CA SER A 144 -23.81 5.48 0.55
C SER A 144 -25.05 5.81 1.38
N LYS A 145 -25.85 4.80 1.76
CA LYS A 145 -27.14 5.05 2.39
C LYS A 145 -26.89 6.05 3.51
N GLU A 146 -27.53 7.21 3.44
CA GLU A 146 -27.41 8.23 4.47
C GLU A 146 -28.44 7.93 5.54
N LYS A 147 -28.08 8.19 6.78
CA LYS A 147 -29.03 8.20 7.88
C LYS A 147 -29.18 9.64 8.36
N GLU A 148 -30.41 10.09 8.48
CA GLU A 148 -30.72 11.35 9.13
C GLU A 148 -30.80 11.12 10.64
N ILE A 149 -30.03 11.90 11.39
CA ILE A 149 -30.04 11.92 12.86
C ILE A 149 -30.23 13.38 13.25
N ALA A 150 -31.36 13.71 13.87
CA ALA A 150 -31.69 15.08 14.30
C ALA A 150 -31.53 16.15 13.19
N GLY A 151 -31.95 15.85 11.96
CA GLY A 151 -31.83 16.77 10.82
C GLY A 151 -30.47 16.78 10.13
N ILE A 152 -29.48 16.06 10.65
CA ILE A 152 -28.14 15.94 10.06
C ILE A 152 -28.04 14.65 9.24
N LYS A 153 -27.79 14.77 7.94
CA LYS A 153 -27.51 13.63 7.06
C LYS A 153 -26.08 13.15 7.23
N VAL A 154 -25.90 11.92 7.70
CA VAL A 154 -24.58 11.29 7.87
C VAL A 154 -24.48 9.97 7.09
N PRO A 155 -23.33 9.66 6.48
CA PRO A 155 -23.13 8.38 5.82
C PRO A 155 -23.24 7.19 6.80
N ILE A 156 -23.80 6.05 6.36
CA ILE A 156 -23.92 4.85 7.20
C ILE A 156 -22.57 4.36 7.78
N TRP A 157 -21.48 4.47 7.02
CA TRP A 157 -20.16 4.07 7.53
C TRP A 157 -19.76 4.85 8.79
N CYS A 158 -20.21 6.11 8.88
CA CYS A 158 -19.98 6.96 10.05
C CYS A 158 -20.82 6.46 11.22
N VAL A 159 -22.12 6.19 10.99
CA VAL A 159 -23.06 5.65 11.98
C VAL A 159 -22.57 4.33 12.59
N ASN A 160 -21.99 3.44 11.77
CA ASN A 160 -21.47 2.15 12.22
C ASN A 160 -20.27 2.27 13.16
N LYS A 161 -19.52 3.38 13.09
CA LYS A 161 -18.37 3.67 13.95
C LYS A 161 -18.76 4.47 15.22
N MET A 162 -20.00 4.98 15.30
CA MET A 162 -20.44 5.78 16.44
C MET A 162 -20.79 4.91 17.65
N THR A 163 -20.25 5.29 18.82
CA THR A 163 -20.76 4.81 20.11
C THR A 163 -22.09 5.47 20.45
N ASN A 164 -22.81 4.95 21.44
CA ASN A 164 -24.05 5.59 21.91
C ASN A 164 -23.81 7.01 22.41
N ALA A 165 -22.66 7.28 23.05
CA ALA A 165 -22.27 8.63 23.45
C ALA A 165 -22.13 9.57 22.24
N THR A 166 -21.49 9.14 21.16
CA THR A 166 -21.36 9.94 19.93
C THR A 166 -22.72 10.18 19.25
N LYS A 167 -23.62 9.18 19.27
CA LYS A 167 -24.98 9.33 18.73
C LYS A 167 -25.79 10.33 19.55
N ASN A 168 -25.68 10.29 20.87
CA ASN A 168 -26.33 11.24 21.76
C ASN A 168 -25.82 12.66 21.49
N GLU A 169 -24.50 12.88 21.45
CA GLU A 169 -23.95 14.20 21.08
C GLU A 169 -24.50 14.67 19.73
N LEU A 170 -24.42 13.83 18.69
CA LEU A 170 -24.94 14.16 17.36
C LEU A 170 -26.43 14.56 17.38
N SER A 171 -27.24 13.98 18.26
CA SER A 171 -28.66 14.34 18.39
C SER A 171 -28.94 15.64 19.14
N HIS A 172 -27.99 16.16 19.91
CA HIS A 172 -28.16 17.40 20.69
C HIS A 172 -27.75 18.66 19.92
N TRP A 173 -26.92 18.53 18.87
CA TRP A 173 -26.36 19.67 18.15
C TRP A 173 -27.05 19.87 16.79
N ALA A 174 -27.44 21.11 16.50
CA ALA A 174 -28.16 21.46 15.26
C ALA A 174 -27.25 21.53 14.02
N ASN A 175 -25.93 21.64 14.20
CA ASN A 175 -24.98 21.69 13.10
C ASN A 175 -23.64 21.03 13.44
N MET A 176 -22.91 20.65 12.39
CA MET A 176 -21.64 19.93 12.50
C MET A 176 -20.52 20.78 13.13
N LYS A 177 -20.56 22.11 12.98
CA LYS A 177 -19.53 23.02 13.50
C LYS A 177 -19.55 23.04 15.04
N ASP A 178 -20.73 23.21 15.62
CA ASP A 178 -20.92 23.24 17.07
C ASP A 178 -20.69 21.85 17.69
N LEU A 179 -21.14 20.80 17.00
CA LEU A 179 -20.81 19.41 17.37
C LEU A 179 -19.30 19.21 17.45
N LYS A 180 -18.52 19.66 16.46
CA LYS A 180 -17.05 19.47 16.43
C LYS A 180 -16.38 20.00 17.69
N ILE A 181 -16.83 21.14 18.22
CA ILE A 181 -16.26 21.78 19.40
C ILE A 181 -16.41 20.88 20.64
N HIS A 182 -17.57 20.25 20.80
CA HIS A 182 -17.93 19.47 21.99
C HIS A 182 -17.49 18.00 21.95
N LEU A 183 -17.15 17.49 20.77
CA LEU A 183 -16.62 16.13 20.63
C LEU A 183 -15.16 16.03 21.12
N SER A 184 -14.84 14.92 21.79
CA SER A 184 -13.46 14.54 22.06
C SER A 184 -12.69 14.23 20.77
N ASN A 185 -11.35 14.25 20.82
CA ASN A 185 -10.49 13.95 19.67
C ASN A 185 -10.78 12.58 19.04
N GLY A 186 -11.10 11.56 19.85
CA GLY A 186 -11.47 10.24 19.35
C GLY A 186 -12.81 10.25 18.60
N GLN A 187 -13.80 10.99 19.11
CA GLN A 187 -15.10 11.11 18.45
C GLN A 187 -15.04 11.96 17.17
N ARG A 188 -14.22 13.02 17.14
CA ARG A 188 -14.02 13.86 15.96
C ARG A 188 -13.56 13.05 14.75
N LYS A 189 -12.66 12.09 14.96
CA LYS A 189 -12.13 11.22 13.90
C LYS A 189 -13.18 10.31 13.27
N ILE A 190 -14.32 10.06 13.93
CA ILE A 190 -15.41 9.24 13.36
C ILE A 190 -16.06 9.94 12.17
N PHE A 191 -16.03 11.28 12.14
CA PHE A 191 -16.64 12.10 11.09
C PHE A 191 -15.68 12.43 9.95
N ILE A 192 -14.46 11.89 10.00
CA ILE A 192 -13.45 12.05 8.97
C ILE A 192 -13.22 10.68 8.36
N TYR A 193 -13.43 10.58 7.05
CA TYR A 193 -13.01 9.42 6.30
C TYR A 193 -11.63 9.72 5.70
N THR A 194 -10.70 8.79 5.86
CA THR A 194 -9.39 8.86 5.21
C THR A 194 -9.19 7.56 4.47
N HIS A 195 -9.07 7.67 3.15
CA HIS A 195 -8.50 6.63 2.32
C HIS A 195 -7.03 6.97 2.11
N THR A 196 -6.13 6.10 2.56
CA THR A 196 -4.70 6.25 2.37
C THR A 196 -4.24 5.19 1.39
N ASP A 197 -3.59 5.62 0.32
CA ASP A 197 -2.85 4.73 -0.57
C ASP A 197 -1.35 4.96 -0.36
N ILE A 198 -0.57 3.94 -0.66
CA ILE A 198 0.90 3.98 -0.65
C ILE A 198 1.35 3.53 -2.05
N PRO A 199 1.21 4.40 -3.06
CA PRO A 199 1.38 3.96 -4.43
C PRO A 199 2.84 3.62 -4.68
N ILE A 200 3.78 4.48 -4.26
CA ILE A 200 5.19 4.41 -4.69
C ILE A 200 6.15 4.93 -3.62
N SER A 201 7.26 4.21 -3.42
CA SER A 201 8.35 4.58 -2.53
C SER A 201 7.96 4.92 -1.07
N GLN A 202 6.79 4.48 -0.59
CA GLN A 202 6.25 4.85 0.73
C GLN A 202 5.80 6.31 0.86
N LEU A 203 5.54 7.01 -0.24
CA LEU A 203 4.75 8.25 -0.19
C LEU A 203 3.30 7.88 0.10
N HIS A 204 2.76 8.38 1.22
CA HIS A 204 1.35 8.25 1.49
C HIS A 204 0.61 9.35 0.73
N ILE A 205 -0.44 8.96 0.03
CA ILE A 205 -1.39 9.89 -0.57
C ILE A 205 -2.75 9.57 0.03
N ASP A 206 -3.35 10.60 0.63
CA ASP A 206 -4.66 10.50 1.25
C ASP A 206 -5.71 11.15 0.36
N ILE A 207 -6.87 10.51 0.24
CA ILE A 207 -8.14 11.20 -0.02
C ILE A 207 -8.90 11.24 1.31
N VAL A 208 -9.05 12.44 1.84
CA VAL A 208 -9.77 12.71 3.09
C VAL A 208 -11.12 13.31 2.76
N TYR A 209 -12.20 12.80 3.34
CA TYR A 209 -13.50 13.45 3.32
C TYR A 209 -13.85 13.90 4.73
N ASP A 210 -14.04 15.21 4.90
CA ASP A 210 -14.43 15.81 6.18
C ASP A 210 -15.94 16.12 6.16
N ILE A 211 -16.73 15.42 6.98
CA ILE A 211 -18.18 15.66 7.10
C ILE A 211 -18.49 17.05 7.68
N TYR A 212 -17.59 17.63 8.48
CA TYR A 212 -17.76 18.97 9.05
C TYR A 212 -17.80 20.06 7.99
N THR A 213 -16.97 19.95 6.96
CA THR A 213 -16.84 20.94 5.88
C THR A 213 -17.52 20.50 4.58
N ARG A 214 -17.83 19.19 4.45
CA ARG A 214 -18.32 18.55 3.22
C ARG A 214 -17.36 18.66 2.04
N LEU A 215 -16.06 18.74 2.35
CA LEU A 215 -15.00 18.82 1.35
C LEU A 215 -14.18 17.54 1.34
N TYR A 216 -13.69 17.22 0.15
CA TYR A 216 -12.61 16.28 -0.09
C TYR A 216 -11.28 17.05 -0.06
N GLU A 217 -10.27 16.46 0.55
CA GLU A 217 -8.87 16.89 0.50
C GLU A 217 -8.03 15.75 -0.05
N VAL A 218 -7.34 15.99 -1.16
CA VAL A 218 -6.28 15.12 -1.66
C VAL A 218 -4.97 15.68 -1.17
N ARG A 219 -4.20 14.89 -0.42
CA ARG A 219 -2.92 15.35 0.15
C ARG A 219 -1.86 14.26 0.15
N ASN A 220 -0.59 14.65 0.22
CA ASN A 220 0.51 13.72 0.45
C ASN A 220 1.32 14.08 1.72
N CYS A 221 2.31 13.27 2.05
CA CYS A 221 3.26 13.57 3.14
C CYS A 221 4.17 14.78 2.88
N GLY A 222 4.06 15.43 1.72
CA GLY A 222 4.85 16.60 1.30
C GLY A 222 4.05 17.89 1.44
N HIS A 223 4.10 18.75 0.41
CA HIS A 223 3.38 20.03 0.39
C HIS A 223 2.11 20.01 -0.47
N PHE A 224 1.82 18.89 -1.14
CA PHE A 224 0.63 18.80 -1.97
C PHE A 224 -0.62 18.68 -1.09
N SER A 225 -1.51 19.66 -1.23
CA SER A 225 -2.90 19.59 -0.75
C SER A 225 -3.80 20.25 -1.78
N TYR A 226 -4.90 19.58 -2.11
CA TYR A 226 -5.93 20.06 -3.00
C TYR A 226 -7.30 19.80 -2.39
N GLN A 227 -8.15 20.82 -2.35
CA GLN A 227 -9.50 20.72 -1.79
C GLN A 227 -10.57 20.90 -2.86
N THR A 228 -11.61 20.07 -2.79
CA THR A 228 -12.77 20.16 -3.70
C THR A 228 -14.03 19.63 -3.02
N SER A 229 -15.20 20.05 -3.47
CA SER A 229 -16.49 19.48 -3.05
C SER A 229 -16.91 18.26 -3.88
N SER A 230 -16.25 18.01 -5.02
CA SER A 230 -16.55 16.91 -5.94
C SER A 230 -15.65 15.71 -5.66
N LEU A 231 -16.28 14.55 -5.43
CA LEU A 231 -15.54 13.30 -5.28
C LEU A 231 -14.84 12.90 -6.57
N GLU A 232 -15.44 13.16 -7.73
CA GLU A 232 -14.85 12.78 -9.02
C GLU A 232 -13.60 13.62 -9.29
N ASP A 233 -13.67 14.94 -9.04
CA ASP A 233 -12.53 15.83 -9.16
C ASP A 233 -11.41 15.42 -8.19
N ALA A 234 -11.75 15.05 -6.95
CA ALA A 234 -10.78 14.55 -5.99
C ALA A 234 -10.08 13.28 -6.49
N LYS A 235 -10.80 12.37 -7.17
CA LYS A 235 -10.20 11.17 -7.75
C LYS A 235 -9.32 11.48 -8.95
N ASP A 236 -9.75 12.39 -9.82
CA ASP A 236 -8.99 12.77 -11.00
C ASP A 236 -7.68 13.44 -10.58
N VAL A 237 -7.75 14.35 -9.61
CA VAL A 237 -6.57 14.98 -9.01
C VAL A 237 -5.69 13.94 -8.32
N TYR A 238 -6.27 13.05 -7.53
CA TYR A 238 -5.54 11.95 -6.90
C TYR A 238 -4.79 11.09 -7.92
N LYS A 239 -5.48 10.66 -8.98
CA LYS A 239 -4.92 9.80 -10.03
C LYS A 239 -3.80 10.52 -10.78
N ASN A 240 -4.02 11.76 -11.17
CA ASN A 240 -3.01 12.58 -11.83
C ASN A 240 -1.78 12.78 -10.94
N HIS A 241 -1.99 13.00 -9.63
CA HIS A 241 -0.90 13.16 -8.67
C HIS A 241 -0.12 11.86 -8.46
N VAL A 242 -0.80 10.72 -8.38
CA VAL A 242 -0.16 9.39 -8.34
C VAL A 242 0.69 9.17 -9.59
N GLU A 243 0.15 9.43 -10.78
CA GLU A 243 0.88 9.29 -12.05
C GLU A 243 2.10 10.22 -12.11
N THR A 244 1.95 11.47 -11.68
CA THR A 244 3.05 12.45 -11.60
C THR A 244 4.16 11.97 -10.66
N LEU A 245 3.80 11.54 -9.45
CA LEU A 245 4.77 10.99 -8.50
C LEU A 245 5.39 9.68 -8.99
N THR A 246 4.64 8.87 -9.75
CA THR A 246 5.15 7.67 -10.41
C THR A 246 6.24 8.02 -11.40
N ASP A 247 6.00 9.00 -12.26
CA ASP A 247 6.97 9.42 -13.27
C ASP A 247 8.19 10.09 -12.65
N MET A 248 8.00 10.92 -11.62
CA MET A 248 9.10 11.46 -10.83
C MET A 248 9.91 10.35 -10.17
N SER A 249 9.25 9.30 -9.67
CA SER A 249 9.92 8.22 -8.94
C SER A 249 10.90 7.43 -9.80
N LYS A 250 10.67 7.38 -11.13
CA LYS A 250 11.56 6.72 -12.09
C LYS A 250 12.97 7.32 -12.09
N LYS A 251 13.13 8.56 -11.61
CA LYS A 251 14.44 9.20 -11.40
C LYS A 251 15.22 8.58 -10.23
N TYR A 252 14.55 7.96 -9.27
CA TYR A 252 15.20 7.27 -8.15
C TYR A 252 15.36 5.79 -8.51
N ILE A 253 16.59 5.44 -8.91
CA ILE A 253 16.97 4.07 -9.34
C ILE A 253 16.76 3.05 -8.21
N SER A 254 16.78 3.49 -6.95
CA SER A 254 16.57 2.64 -5.77
C SER A 254 15.79 3.33 -4.65
N TYR A 255 15.18 2.52 -3.78
CA TYR A 255 14.50 2.99 -2.57
C TYR A 255 15.45 3.68 -1.57
N ASP A 256 16.73 3.34 -1.57
CA ASP A 256 17.72 4.01 -0.73
C ASP A 256 17.98 5.44 -1.21
N ILE A 257 18.08 5.64 -2.53
CA ILE A 257 18.14 6.97 -3.13
C ILE A 257 16.87 7.76 -2.82
N PHE A 258 15.69 7.12 -2.85
CA PHE A 258 14.45 7.76 -2.43
C PHE A 258 14.46 8.18 -0.95
N LYS A 259 14.92 7.33 -0.02
CA LYS A 259 15.02 7.69 1.41
C LYS A 259 15.89 8.91 1.62
N LYS A 260 17.00 9.00 0.89
CA LYS A 260 17.92 10.13 0.93
C LYS A 260 17.32 11.38 0.28
N ALA A 261 16.49 11.21 -0.75
CA ALA A 261 15.74 12.29 -1.40
C ALA A 261 14.54 12.79 -0.57
N LYS A 262 14.06 12.01 0.41
CA LYS A 262 12.87 12.34 1.21
C LYS A 262 12.83 13.77 1.79
N PRO A 263 13.94 14.31 2.33
CA PRO A 263 13.97 15.68 2.86
C PRO A 263 13.76 16.77 1.80
N ILE A 264 14.00 16.46 0.52
CA ILE A 264 13.90 17.41 -0.58
C ILE A 264 12.78 17.08 -1.57
N LEU A 265 12.05 15.98 -1.39
CA LEU A 265 10.91 15.57 -2.22
C LEU A 265 9.91 16.72 -2.49
N PRO A 266 9.54 17.56 -1.50
CA PRO A 266 8.60 18.64 -1.76
C PRO A 266 9.13 19.65 -2.79
N TYR A 267 10.44 19.90 -2.83
CA TYR A 267 11.05 20.81 -3.81
C TYR A 267 11.19 20.16 -5.18
N ILE A 268 11.31 18.83 -5.24
CA ILE A 268 11.29 18.09 -6.50
C ILE A 268 9.88 18.14 -7.10
N GLU A 269 8.83 18.05 -6.27
CA GLU A 269 7.43 18.23 -6.69
C GLU A 269 7.19 19.66 -7.26
N ILE A 270 7.72 20.68 -6.58
CA ILE A 270 7.62 22.09 -7.02
C ILE A 270 8.40 22.31 -8.33
N SER A 271 9.64 21.84 -8.40
CA SER A 271 10.47 21.93 -9.61
C SER A 271 9.80 21.26 -10.81
N SER A 272 9.23 20.07 -10.61
CA SER A 272 8.56 19.34 -11.68
C SER A 272 7.26 20.01 -12.15
N SER A 273 6.50 20.64 -11.26
CA SER A 273 5.24 21.31 -11.59
C SER A 273 5.43 22.71 -12.17
N THR A 274 6.48 23.41 -11.77
CA THR A 274 6.80 24.78 -12.24
C THR A 274 7.74 24.81 -13.44
N GLY A 275 8.42 23.69 -13.74
CA GLY A 275 9.47 23.61 -14.75
C GLY A 275 10.78 24.32 -14.36
N LYS A 276 10.90 24.80 -13.11
CA LYS A 276 12.10 25.45 -12.60
C LYS A 276 13.18 24.42 -12.22
N PRO A 277 14.47 24.77 -12.29
CA PRO A 277 15.53 23.95 -11.71
C PRO A 277 15.28 23.61 -10.23
N LEU A 278 15.70 22.42 -9.81
CA LEU A 278 15.49 21.95 -8.43
C LEU A 278 16.16 22.86 -7.41
N TYR A 279 17.40 23.28 -7.67
CA TYR A 279 18.13 24.21 -6.80
C TYR A 279 17.38 25.52 -6.61
N ASP A 280 16.92 26.14 -7.71
CA ASP A 280 16.13 27.38 -7.66
C ASP A 280 14.83 27.20 -6.87
N SER A 281 14.17 26.04 -7.04
CA SER A 281 12.96 25.69 -6.28
C SER A 281 13.23 25.48 -4.79
N MET A 282 14.45 25.10 -4.41
CA MET A 282 14.87 24.98 -3.00
C MET A 282 15.16 26.35 -2.40
N CYS A 283 15.88 27.21 -3.12
CA CYS A 283 16.22 28.58 -2.69
C CYS A 283 15.00 29.48 -2.45
N GLU A 284 13.82 29.14 -3.01
CA GLU A 284 12.56 29.83 -2.71
C GLU A 284 12.05 29.59 -1.27
N PHE A 285 12.50 28.53 -0.60
CA PHE A 285 11.96 28.09 0.70
C PHE A 285 13.01 27.87 1.78
N MET A 286 14.30 27.89 1.42
CA MET A 286 15.41 27.82 2.36
C MET A 286 16.55 28.75 1.93
N ASN A 287 17.47 29.03 2.85
CA ASN A 287 18.64 29.85 2.53
C ASN A 287 19.57 29.12 1.55
N GLU A 288 20.40 29.90 0.85
CA GLU A 288 21.22 29.41 -0.27
C GLU A 288 22.25 28.35 0.17
N ASP A 289 22.89 28.53 1.33
CA ASP A 289 23.87 27.56 1.87
C ASP A 289 23.21 26.21 2.21
N GLU A 290 22.02 26.23 2.81
CA GLU A 290 21.24 25.04 3.13
C GLU A 290 20.71 24.35 1.87
N ALA A 291 20.27 25.13 0.87
CA ALA A 291 19.86 24.61 -0.43
C ALA A 291 21.02 23.92 -1.15
N TYR A 292 22.20 24.55 -1.13
CA TYR A 292 23.41 24.03 -1.75
C TYR A 292 23.84 22.70 -1.11
N GLU A 293 23.95 22.62 0.21
CA GLU A 293 24.32 21.37 0.89
C GLU A 293 23.36 20.22 0.56
N LYS A 294 22.04 20.48 0.62
CA LYS A 294 21.02 19.45 0.40
C LYS A 294 20.93 19.03 -1.07
N TYR A 295 21.06 19.97 -1.99
CA TYR A 295 21.08 19.70 -3.43
C TYR A 295 22.33 18.90 -3.81
N PHE A 296 23.51 19.33 -3.36
CA PHE A 296 24.77 18.69 -3.71
C PHE A 296 24.85 17.25 -3.19
N ARG A 297 24.50 17.01 -1.92
CA ARG A 297 24.41 15.65 -1.36
C ARG A 297 23.46 14.75 -2.14
N PHE A 298 22.32 15.30 -2.58
CA PHE A 298 21.37 14.55 -3.39
C PHE A 298 21.89 14.21 -4.79
N ILE A 299 22.60 15.13 -5.45
CA ILE A 299 23.24 14.87 -6.75
C ILE A 299 24.35 13.81 -6.60
N GLU A 300 25.18 13.88 -5.55
CA GLU A 300 26.17 12.83 -5.25
C GLU A 300 25.51 11.46 -5.07
N ASP A 301 24.37 11.40 -4.35
CA ASP A 301 23.62 10.18 -4.12
C ASP A 301 22.97 9.58 -5.39
N LEU A 302 22.73 10.41 -6.42
CA LEU A 302 22.24 9.98 -7.74
C LEU A 302 23.36 9.54 -8.69
N SER A 303 24.61 9.90 -8.39
CA SER A 303 25.78 9.67 -9.26
C SER A 303 26.39 8.27 -9.11
N ILE A 304 25.76 7.39 -8.32
CA ILE A 304 26.18 6.02 -7.95
C ILE A 304 25.26 5.00 -8.62
#